data_AF-A0A7C7AAD3-F1
#
_entry.id   AF-A0A7C7AAD3-F1
#
_cell.length_a   1.000
_cell.length_b   1.000
_cell.length_c   1.000
_cell.angle_alpha   90.00
_cell.angle_beta   90.00
_cell.angle_gamma   90.00
#
_symmetry.space_group_name_H-M   'P 1'
#
loop_
_entity.id
_entity.type
_entity.pdbx_description
1 polymer ?
#
loop_
_entity_poly.entity_id
_entity_poly.type
_entity_poly.pdbx_seq_one_letter_code
_entity_poly.pdbx_strand_id
1 'polypeptide(L)'
;MIKAKNLTKIFNSGFLFTKNVVAAVDDVNFEIGKGEILALVGESGSGKSTIGKMMLKLLKPSGGQILLDDKDIWNLSNNKEFYSRVQGIFQDPFSSFNPIFKVNRVFKLVRQSFKKEVPASEWNDRVENVLKKVGLNAGDVLNKYIHQLSGGQLQRLLIARALLMDVEVLVADEITSMLDASTRVDVLEALLSLKEIGAAIMFITHDLSQAYYISDKIVVLYRGSIVEMGSIEKVFSNPRHPYTQMLLDSIPQLDRKWETDKFDIEDSSKNQTIWKEGFCKYVDRCPIADTTCINPTHKLVEEDHYVACAKL
;
A
#
# COMPACT_ATOMS: atom_id res chain seq x y z
N MET A 1 7.01 -14.01 -7.20
CA MET A 1 7.43 -12.59 -7.21
C MET A 1 6.46 -11.76 -8.03
N ILE A 2 6.06 -10.57 -7.56
CA ILE A 2 4.98 -9.78 -8.17
C ILE A 2 5.50 -8.51 -8.86
N LYS A 3 5.00 -8.20 -10.06
CA LYS A 3 5.43 -7.06 -10.89
C LYS A 3 4.23 -6.29 -11.44
N ALA A 4 4.28 -4.97 -11.40
CA ALA A 4 3.39 -4.10 -12.17
C ALA A 4 4.12 -3.62 -13.43
N LYS A 5 3.51 -3.81 -14.61
CA LYS A 5 4.07 -3.39 -15.90
C LYS A 5 3.09 -2.51 -16.64
N ASN A 6 3.51 -1.29 -16.97
CA ASN A 6 2.73 -0.27 -17.66
C ASN A 6 1.31 -0.10 -17.10
N LEU A 7 1.19 -0.19 -15.77
CA LEU A 7 -0.08 -0.30 -15.09
C LEU A 7 -0.82 1.03 -15.16
N THR A 8 -2.01 1.02 -15.76
CA THR A 8 -2.82 2.22 -15.97
C THR A 8 -4.25 1.99 -15.53
N LYS A 9 -4.84 2.97 -14.86
CA LYS A 9 -6.25 2.99 -14.48
C LYS A 9 -6.90 4.34 -14.75
N ILE A 10 -7.92 4.30 -15.61
CA ILE A 10 -8.73 5.46 -15.97
C ILE A 10 -10.14 5.27 -15.40
N PHE A 11 -10.66 6.29 -14.74
CA PHE A 11 -12.04 6.41 -14.33
C PHE A 11 -12.75 7.46 -15.18
N ASN A 12 -13.96 7.15 -15.63
CA ASN A 12 -14.84 8.11 -16.26
C ASN A 12 -15.86 8.57 -15.20
N SER A 13 -15.82 9.84 -14.82
CA SER A 13 -16.82 10.47 -13.95
C SER A 13 -17.57 11.55 -14.73
N GLY A 14 -18.90 11.61 -14.60
CA GLY A 14 -19.70 12.56 -15.38
C GLY A 14 -21.19 12.25 -15.42
N PHE A 15 -22.03 13.29 -15.48
CA PHE A 15 -23.48 13.18 -15.65
C PHE A 15 -23.91 13.97 -16.88
N LEU A 16 -24.71 13.33 -17.76
CA LEU A 16 -25.33 13.74 -19.03
C LEU A 16 -24.57 14.67 -20.02
N PHE A 17 -23.76 15.65 -19.60
CA PHE A 17 -23.12 16.65 -20.46
C PHE A 17 -21.65 17.00 -20.10
N THR A 18 -21.09 16.50 -18.99
CA THR A 18 -19.67 16.66 -18.65
C THR A 18 -19.03 15.29 -18.44
N LYS A 19 -18.08 14.91 -19.30
CA LYS A 19 -17.28 13.69 -19.16
C LYS A 19 -15.91 14.07 -18.64
N ASN A 20 -15.67 13.87 -17.35
CA ASN A 20 -14.36 14.00 -16.73
C ASN A 20 -13.66 12.64 -16.77
N VAL A 21 -12.49 12.60 -17.39
CA VAL A 21 -11.64 11.41 -17.45
C VAL A 21 -10.50 11.62 -16.47
N VAL A 22 -10.38 10.73 -15.48
CA VAL A 22 -9.33 10.80 -14.46
C VAL A 22 -8.43 9.58 -14.57
N ALA A 23 -7.18 9.79 -14.95
CA ALA A 23 -6.13 8.78 -14.85
C ALA A 23 -5.66 8.69 -13.38
N ALA A 24 -6.21 7.73 -12.64
CA ALA A 24 -5.86 7.50 -11.23
C ALA A 24 -4.50 6.79 -11.07
N VAL A 25 -4.10 6.02 -12.09
CA VAL A 25 -2.78 5.39 -12.21
C VAL A 25 -2.38 5.51 -13.68
N ASP A 26 -1.14 5.89 -13.93
CA ASP A 26 -0.65 6.25 -15.25
C ASP A 26 0.77 5.69 -15.47
N ASP A 27 0.86 4.64 -16.28
CA ASP A 27 2.10 3.97 -16.71
C ASP A 27 3.06 3.62 -15.54
N VAL A 28 2.50 2.99 -14.51
CA VAL A 28 3.24 2.62 -13.31
C VAL A 28 3.97 1.29 -13.50
N ASN A 29 5.26 1.28 -13.16
CA ASN A 29 6.16 0.14 -13.29
C ASN A 29 6.95 -0.05 -11.99
N PHE A 30 6.82 -1.23 -11.36
CA PHE A 30 7.61 -1.61 -10.18
C PHE A 30 7.56 -3.13 -9.97
N GLU A 31 8.44 -3.64 -9.12
CA GLU A 31 8.44 -5.05 -8.71
C GLU A 31 8.68 -5.21 -7.21
N ILE A 32 8.16 -6.30 -6.65
CA ILE A 32 8.36 -6.69 -5.25
C ILE A 32 8.87 -8.12 -5.22
N GLY A 33 10.10 -8.23 -4.73
CA GLY A 33 10.87 -9.44 -4.45
C GLY A 33 10.22 -10.35 -3.43
N LYS A 34 10.65 -11.62 -3.42
CA LYS A 34 10.28 -12.55 -2.35
C LYS A 34 10.94 -12.10 -1.04
N GLY A 35 10.17 -12.01 0.03
CA GLY A 35 10.69 -11.51 1.32
C GLY A 35 11.10 -10.04 1.30
N GLU A 36 10.58 -9.26 0.34
CA GLU A 36 10.83 -7.83 0.22
C GLU A 36 9.57 -7.06 0.62
N ILE A 37 9.76 -5.93 1.31
CA ILE A 37 8.73 -4.95 1.62
C ILE A 37 8.95 -3.71 0.75
N LEU A 38 7.96 -3.37 -0.07
CA LEU A 38 7.93 -2.14 -0.86
C LEU A 38 6.93 -1.16 -0.23
N ALA A 39 7.43 -0.02 0.23
CA ALA A 39 6.60 1.10 0.64
C ALA A 39 6.04 1.83 -0.58
N LEU A 40 4.72 1.95 -0.65
CA LEU A 40 4.04 2.78 -1.63
C LEU A 40 3.51 4.04 -0.93
N VAL A 41 4.14 5.19 -1.18
CA VAL A 41 3.87 6.43 -0.45
C VAL A 41 3.41 7.56 -1.36
N GLY A 42 2.86 8.62 -0.79
CA GLY A 42 2.41 9.81 -1.50
C GLY A 42 1.18 10.45 -0.85
N GLU A 43 0.78 11.62 -1.33
CA GLU A 43 -0.38 12.36 -0.83
C GLU A 43 -1.70 11.59 -0.98
N SER A 44 -2.73 11.98 -0.22
CA SER A 44 -4.08 11.43 -0.40
C SER A 44 -4.56 11.64 -1.83
N GLY A 45 -5.19 10.62 -2.42
CA GLY A 45 -5.64 10.66 -3.82
C GLY A 45 -4.54 10.44 -4.87
N SER A 46 -3.29 10.13 -4.50
CA SER A 46 -2.20 9.91 -5.46
C SER A 46 -2.28 8.61 -6.26
N GLY A 47 -3.20 7.68 -5.93
CA GLY A 47 -3.41 6.42 -6.66
C GLY A 47 -2.99 5.14 -5.90
N LYS A 48 -2.46 5.25 -4.68
CA LYS A 48 -1.93 4.12 -3.88
C LYS A 48 -2.95 2.99 -3.68
N SER A 49 -4.10 3.29 -3.07
CA SER A 49 -5.17 2.31 -2.84
C SER A 49 -5.78 1.78 -4.15
N THR A 50 -5.71 2.56 -5.25
CA THR A 50 -6.13 2.09 -6.58
C THR A 50 -5.19 0.98 -7.08
N ILE A 51 -3.87 1.15 -6.93
CA ILE A 51 -2.87 0.11 -7.23
C ILE A 51 -3.10 -1.12 -6.36
N GLY A 52 -3.28 -0.94 -5.04
CA GLY A 52 -3.60 -2.02 -4.11
C GLY A 52 -4.81 -2.84 -4.55
N LYS A 53 -5.91 -2.18 -4.90
CA LYS A 53 -7.13 -2.86 -5.41
C LYS A 53 -6.89 -3.60 -6.72
N MET A 54 -6.04 -3.08 -7.62
CA MET A 54 -5.68 -3.80 -8.86
C MET A 54 -4.83 -5.04 -8.57
N MET A 55 -3.87 -4.94 -7.65
CA MET A 55 -3.04 -6.08 -7.24
C MET A 55 -3.83 -7.19 -6.54
N LEU A 56 -4.96 -6.84 -5.90
CA LEU A 56 -5.85 -7.79 -5.23
C LEU A 56 -6.97 -8.35 -6.13
N LYS A 57 -6.95 -8.08 -7.44
CA LYS A 57 -8.05 -8.41 -8.38
C LYS A 57 -9.42 -7.82 -7.99
N LEU A 58 -9.45 -6.75 -7.23
CA LEU A 58 -10.67 -6.04 -6.84
C LEU A 58 -11.07 -4.93 -7.82
N LEU A 59 -10.12 -4.48 -8.64
CA LEU A 59 -10.33 -3.45 -9.64
C LEU A 59 -9.57 -3.78 -10.91
N LYS A 60 -10.25 -3.95 -12.05
CA LYS A 60 -9.58 -4.25 -13.31
C LYS A 60 -8.76 -3.04 -13.82
N PRO A 61 -7.49 -3.20 -14.22
CA PRO A 61 -6.71 -2.14 -14.86
C PRO A 61 -7.36 -1.74 -16.19
N SER A 62 -7.13 -0.49 -16.60
CA SER A 62 -7.49 0.00 -17.93
C SER A 62 -6.42 -0.36 -18.97
N GLY A 63 -5.18 -0.52 -18.54
CA GLY A 63 -4.04 -0.95 -19.37
C GLY A 63 -2.91 -1.52 -18.51
N GLY A 64 -1.94 -2.16 -19.17
CA GLY A 64 -0.83 -2.84 -18.49
C GLY A 64 -1.21 -4.18 -17.87
N GLN A 65 -0.29 -4.72 -17.07
CA GLN A 65 -0.42 -6.04 -16.46
C GLN A 65 0.11 -6.06 -15.03
N ILE A 66 -0.42 -6.98 -14.24
CA ILE A 66 0.15 -7.35 -12.94
C ILE A 66 0.52 -8.81 -13.02
N LEU A 67 1.82 -9.10 -12.90
CA LEU A 67 2.38 -10.43 -13.09
C LEU A 67 2.73 -11.03 -11.73
N LEU A 68 2.22 -12.22 -11.43
CA LEU A 68 2.66 -13.05 -10.31
C LEU A 68 3.38 -14.27 -10.89
N ASP A 69 4.67 -14.42 -10.60
CA ASP A 69 5.56 -15.43 -11.21
C ASP A 69 5.48 -15.40 -12.73
N ASP A 70 5.59 -14.18 -13.27
CA ASP A 70 5.53 -13.85 -14.70
C ASP A 70 4.21 -14.25 -15.41
N LYS A 71 3.17 -14.61 -14.66
CA LYS A 71 1.81 -14.85 -15.16
C LYS A 71 0.90 -13.69 -14.80
N ASP A 72 0.17 -13.17 -15.79
CA ASP A 72 -0.81 -12.10 -15.57
C ASP A 72 -1.96 -12.59 -14.68
N ILE A 73 -2.12 -11.95 -13.52
CA ILE A 73 -3.12 -12.33 -12.52
C ILE A 73 -4.55 -12.19 -13.07
N TRP A 74 -4.78 -11.28 -14.02
CA TRP A 74 -6.10 -11.04 -14.60
C TRP A 74 -6.52 -12.11 -15.60
N ASN A 75 -5.57 -12.89 -16.11
CA ASN A 75 -5.82 -14.01 -17.02
C ASN A 75 -5.92 -15.37 -16.29
N LEU A 76 -5.73 -15.40 -14.97
CA LEU A 76 -5.91 -16.61 -14.17
C LEU A 76 -7.40 -16.99 -14.07
N SER A 77 -7.72 -18.24 -14.42
CA SER A 77 -9.06 -18.82 -14.29
C SER A 77 -9.43 -19.19 -12.85
N ASN A 78 -8.43 -19.62 -12.06
CA ASN A 78 -8.62 -20.07 -10.68
C ASN A 78 -8.42 -18.92 -9.68
N ASN A 79 -9.46 -18.12 -9.46
CA ASN A 79 -9.42 -17.04 -8.46
C ASN A 79 -9.19 -17.56 -7.03
N LYS A 80 -9.62 -18.79 -6.72
CA LYS A 80 -9.48 -19.35 -5.38
C LYS A 80 -8.01 -19.60 -5.02
N GLU A 81 -7.24 -20.12 -5.95
CA GLU A 81 -5.78 -20.31 -5.80
C GLU A 81 -5.05 -18.96 -5.74
N PHE A 82 -5.48 -17.98 -6.52
CA PHE A 82 -4.95 -16.62 -6.39
C PHE A 82 -5.17 -16.06 -4.96
N TYR A 83 -6.40 -16.16 -4.44
CA TYR A 83 -6.73 -15.73 -3.08
C TYR A 83 -6.21 -16.64 -1.97
N SER A 84 -5.53 -17.75 -2.26
CA SER A 84 -4.77 -18.47 -1.22
C SER A 84 -3.36 -17.91 -1.06
N ARG A 85 -2.81 -17.30 -2.12
CA ARG A 85 -1.43 -16.80 -2.21
C ARG A 85 -1.34 -15.29 -2.01
N VAL A 86 -2.36 -14.55 -2.42
CA VAL A 86 -2.40 -13.07 -2.36
C VAL A 86 -3.48 -12.62 -1.39
N GLN A 87 -3.11 -11.89 -0.33
CA GLN A 87 -4.03 -11.36 0.67
C GLN A 87 -3.96 -9.83 0.75
N GLY A 88 -5.04 -9.22 1.23
CA GLY A 88 -5.12 -7.78 1.49
C GLY A 88 -5.57 -7.50 2.93
N ILE A 89 -5.00 -6.45 3.53
CA ILE A 89 -5.44 -5.87 4.80
C ILE A 89 -5.72 -4.40 4.51
N PHE A 90 -6.97 -3.97 4.74
CA PHE A 90 -7.42 -2.63 4.38
C PHE A 90 -7.46 -1.70 5.59
N GLN A 91 -7.56 -0.40 5.29
CA GLN A 91 -7.61 0.68 6.26
C GLN A 91 -8.80 0.56 7.23
N ASP A 92 -9.97 0.21 6.71
CA ASP A 92 -11.19 0.06 7.50
C ASP A 92 -11.43 -1.42 7.85
N PRO A 93 -11.17 -1.84 9.09
CA PRO A 93 -11.40 -3.20 9.51
C PRO A 93 -12.89 -3.56 9.61
N PHE A 94 -13.78 -2.58 9.79
CA PHE A 94 -15.20 -2.84 9.97
C PHE A 94 -15.86 -3.29 8.67
N SER A 95 -15.51 -2.69 7.53
CA SER A 95 -16.00 -3.13 6.21
C SER A 95 -15.42 -4.48 5.75
N SER A 96 -14.34 -4.94 6.39
CA SER A 96 -13.68 -6.20 6.03
C SER A 96 -14.35 -7.46 6.63
N PHE A 97 -15.25 -7.29 7.60
CA PHE A 97 -15.94 -8.39 8.26
C PHE A 97 -17.46 -8.24 8.22
N ASN A 98 -18.16 -9.37 8.26
CA ASN A 98 -19.60 -9.36 8.48
C ASN A 98 -19.89 -9.18 9.99
N PRO A 99 -20.58 -8.11 10.42
CA PRO A 99 -20.74 -7.75 11.83
C PRO A 99 -21.55 -8.77 12.63
N ILE A 100 -22.39 -9.59 12.00
CA ILE A 100 -23.22 -10.60 12.67
C ILE A 100 -22.51 -11.94 12.86
N PHE A 101 -21.28 -12.10 12.35
CA PHE A 101 -20.50 -13.33 12.56
C PHE A 101 -19.68 -13.26 13.84
N LYS A 102 -19.46 -14.43 14.45
CA LYS A 102 -18.47 -14.62 15.51
C LYS A 102 -17.07 -14.80 14.92
N VAL A 103 -16.05 -14.43 15.68
CA VAL A 103 -14.65 -14.58 15.26
C VAL A 103 -14.30 -16.04 14.93
N ASN A 104 -14.70 -16.99 15.76
CA ASN A 104 -14.47 -18.42 15.50
C ASN A 104 -15.08 -18.89 14.16
N ARG A 105 -16.25 -18.36 13.77
CA ARG A 105 -16.90 -18.64 12.49
C ARG A 105 -16.05 -18.12 11.34
N VAL A 106 -15.47 -16.92 11.46
CA VAL A 106 -14.58 -16.35 10.45
C VAL A 106 -13.39 -17.28 10.19
N PHE A 107 -12.66 -17.68 11.24
CA PHE A 107 -11.52 -18.58 11.06
C PHE A 107 -11.91 -19.98 10.59
N LYS A 108 -13.08 -20.49 10.99
CA LYS A 108 -13.62 -21.75 10.47
C LYS A 108 -13.89 -21.68 8.96
N LEU A 109 -14.44 -20.55 8.47
CA LEU A 109 -14.66 -20.33 7.04
C LEU A 109 -13.34 -20.28 6.27
N VAL A 110 -12.31 -19.65 6.83
CA VAL A 110 -10.95 -19.66 6.24
C VAL A 110 -10.46 -21.10 6.07
N ARG A 111 -10.56 -21.94 7.13
CA ARG A 111 -10.20 -23.36 7.06
C ARG A 111 -10.96 -24.10 5.96
N GLN A 112 -12.28 -23.97 5.96
CA GLN A 112 -13.15 -24.69 5.01
C GLN A 112 -12.89 -24.29 3.56
N SER A 113 -12.55 -23.02 3.33
CA SER A 113 -12.27 -22.51 2.00
C SER A 113 -10.86 -22.89 1.53
N PHE A 114 -9.83 -22.71 2.36
CA PHE A 114 -8.43 -22.72 1.88
C PHE A 114 -7.52 -23.76 2.53
N LYS A 115 -7.93 -24.36 3.66
CA LYS A 115 -7.10 -25.26 4.48
C LYS A 115 -7.90 -26.49 4.94
N LYS A 116 -8.66 -27.08 4.01
CA LYS A 116 -9.63 -28.15 4.30
C LYS A 116 -8.94 -29.43 4.78
N GLU A 117 -7.71 -29.64 4.32
CA GLU A 117 -6.81 -30.72 4.66
C GLU A 117 -6.32 -30.68 6.12
N VAL A 118 -6.30 -29.50 6.75
CA VAL A 118 -5.86 -29.33 8.14
C VAL A 118 -6.96 -29.80 9.10
N PRO A 119 -6.72 -30.76 10.00
CA PRO A 119 -7.69 -31.21 11.01
C PRO A 119 -8.22 -30.07 11.90
N ALA A 120 -9.41 -30.25 12.46
CA ALA A 120 -10.07 -29.15 13.19
C ALA A 120 -9.35 -28.79 14.49
N SER A 121 -8.81 -29.80 15.20
CA SER A 121 -8.02 -29.60 16.42
C SER A 121 -6.77 -28.79 16.10
N GLU A 122 -5.97 -29.25 15.14
CA GLU A 122 -4.73 -28.57 14.73
C GLU A 122 -5.01 -27.14 14.24
N TRP A 123 -6.11 -26.91 13.52
CA TRP A 123 -6.49 -25.57 13.10
C TRP A 123 -6.79 -24.64 14.28
N ASN A 124 -7.48 -25.13 15.31
CA ASN A 124 -7.77 -24.31 16.49
C ASN A 124 -6.47 -23.93 17.21
N ASP A 125 -5.52 -24.87 17.35
CA ASP A 125 -4.20 -24.59 17.94
C ASP A 125 -3.44 -23.53 17.11
N ARG A 126 -3.49 -23.62 15.78
CA ARG A 126 -2.92 -22.60 14.89
C ARG A 126 -3.57 -21.23 15.09
N VAL A 127 -4.90 -21.18 15.18
CA VAL A 127 -5.65 -19.94 15.41
C VAL A 127 -5.25 -19.30 16.75
N GLU A 128 -5.19 -20.06 17.83
CA GLU A 128 -4.80 -19.54 19.15
C GLU A 128 -3.36 -19.01 19.14
N ASN A 129 -2.43 -19.73 18.52
CA ASN A 129 -1.04 -19.30 18.38
C ASN A 129 -0.91 -18.00 17.59
N VAL A 130 -1.64 -17.87 16.46
CA VAL A 130 -1.63 -16.66 15.65
C VAL A 130 -2.28 -15.48 16.37
N LEU A 131 -3.39 -15.69 17.08
CA LEU A 131 -4.02 -14.66 17.90
C LEU A 131 -3.04 -14.13 18.96
N LYS A 132 -2.31 -15.03 19.63
CA LYS A 132 -1.27 -14.64 20.60
C LYS A 132 -0.17 -13.81 19.95
N LYS A 133 0.29 -14.17 18.74
CA LYS A 133 1.31 -13.41 17.99
C LYS A 133 0.88 -11.98 17.67
N VAL A 134 -0.40 -11.75 17.38
CA VAL A 134 -0.94 -10.40 17.15
C VAL A 134 -1.41 -9.70 18.43
N GLY A 135 -0.98 -10.20 19.59
CA GLY A 135 -1.28 -9.64 20.91
C GLY A 135 -2.76 -9.76 21.32
N LEU A 136 -3.48 -10.77 20.81
CA LEU A 136 -4.87 -11.05 21.20
C LEU A 136 -4.95 -12.32 22.05
N ASN A 137 -5.71 -12.25 23.15
CA ASN A 137 -6.08 -13.44 23.91
C ASN A 137 -7.27 -14.13 23.24
N ALA A 138 -7.09 -15.40 22.86
CA ALA A 138 -8.11 -16.20 22.20
C ALA A 138 -9.42 -16.31 23.00
N GLY A 139 -9.33 -16.47 24.34
CA GLY A 139 -10.48 -16.55 25.23
C GLY A 139 -11.35 -15.29 25.21
N ASP A 140 -10.72 -14.12 25.00
CA ASP A 140 -11.39 -12.82 25.00
C ASP A 140 -12.06 -12.47 23.67
N VAL A 141 -11.67 -13.12 22.56
CA VAL A 141 -12.10 -12.72 21.21
C VAL A 141 -12.87 -13.79 20.45
N LEU A 142 -12.53 -15.08 20.58
CA LEU A 142 -13.03 -16.12 19.66
C LEU A 142 -14.55 -16.28 19.67
N ASN A 143 -15.17 -16.11 20.84
CA ASN A 143 -16.62 -16.27 21.03
C ASN A 143 -17.42 -14.97 20.87
N LYS A 144 -16.74 -13.84 20.69
CA LYS A 144 -17.38 -12.53 20.45
C LYS A 144 -17.82 -12.38 19.00
N TYR A 145 -18.85 -11.56 18.80
CA TYR A 145 -19.24 -11.07 17.49
C TYR A 145 -18.29 -9.96 17.04
N ILE A 146 -18.15 -9.80 15.72
CA ILE A 146 -17.31 -8.75 15.11
C ILE A 146 -17.66 -7.35 15.63
N HIS A 147 -18.95 -7.03 15.76
CA HIS A 147 -19.40 -5.73 16.27
C HIS A 147 -19.11 -5.48 17.76
N GLN A 148 -18.65 -6.49 18.51
CA GLN A 148 -18.29 -6.37 19.92
C GLN A 148 -16.80 -6.08 20.15
N LEU A 149 -16.02 -5.99 19.07
CA LEU A 149 -14.57 -5.77 19.13
C LEU A 149 -14.22 -4.32 18.80
N SER A 150 -13.16 -3.82 19.41
CA SER A 150 -12.58 -2.52 19.06
C SER A 150 -11.97 -2.56 17.66
N GLY A 151 -11.80 -1.39 17.04
CA GLY A 151 -11.13 -1.27 15.73
C GLY A 151 -9.73 -1.88 15.73
N GLY A 152 -8.94 -1.65 16.79
CA GLY A 152 -7.60 -2.24 16.94
C GLY A 152 -7.62 -3.77 17.05
N GLN A 153 -8.59 -4.34 17.76
CA GLN A 153 -8.78 -5.80 17.80
C GLN A 153 -9.16 -6.35 16.44
N LEU A 154 -10.05 -5.69 15.70
CA LEU A 154 -10.42 -6.12 14.35
C LEU A 154 -9.24 -6.04 13.36
N GLN A 155 -8.39 -5.01 13.48
CA GLN A 155 -7.19 -4.88 12.68
C GLN A 155 -6.22 -6.03 12.90
N ARG A 156 -5.96 -6.37 14.16
CA ARG A 156 -5.16 -7.54 14.55
C ARG A 156 -5.78 -8.85 14.06
N LEU A 157 -7.12 -8.97 14.06
CA LEU A 157 -7.80 -10.12 13.47
C LEU A 157 -7.61 -10.24 11.95
N LEU A 158 -7.54 -9.12 11.22
CA LEU A 158 -7.23 -9.15 9.77
C LEU A 158 -5.81 -9.66 9.51
N ILE A 159 -4.84 -9.19 10.32
CA ILE A 159 -3.46 -9.66 10.26
C ILE A 159 -3.38 -11.15 10.61
N ALA A 160 -4.06 -11.58 11.68
CA ALA A 160 -4.17 -12.98 12.07
C ALA A 160 -4.74 -13.84 10.93
N ARG A 161 -5.78 -13.36 10.24
CA ARG A 161 -6.35 -14.04 9.08
C ARG A 161 -5.31 -14.22 7.96
N ALA A 162 -4.46 -13.22 7.69
CA ALA A 162 -3.39 -13.34 6.72
C ALA A 162 -2.33 -14.36 7.19
N LEU A 163 -1.91 -14.32 8.46
CA LEU A 163 -0.93 -15.26 9.05
C LEU A 163 -1.39 -16.72 9.06
N LEU A 164 -2.70 -16.97 8.98
CA LEU A 164 -3.27 -18.33 8.88
C LEU A 164 -3.22 -18.92 7.45
N MET A 165 -2.80 -18.13 6.48
CA MET A 165 -2.72 -18.47 5.06
C MET A 165 -1.26 -18.64 4.62
N ASP A 166 -1.01 -19.35 3.51
CA ASP A 166 0.33 -19.42 2.91
C ASP A 166 0.53 -18.19 2.01
N VAL A 167 0.65 -17.02 2.63
CA VAL A 167 0.71 -15.75 1.91
C VAL A 167 2.06 -15.61 1.21
N GLU A 168 2.02 -15.48 -0.11
CA GLU A 168 3.18 -15.11 -0.92
C GLU A 168 3.21 -13.62 -1.22
N VAL A 169 2.04 -12.97 -1.29
CA VAL A 169 1.91 -11.53 -1.49
C VAL A 169 0.89 -10.94 -0.51
N LEU A 170 1.30 -9.91 0.22
CA LEU A 170 0.43 -9.14 1.09
C LEU A 170 0.33 -7.70 0.60
N VAL A 171 -0.89 -7.18 0.46
CA VAL A 171 -1.15 -5.75 0.28
C VAL A 171 -1.69 -5.18 1.59
N ALA A 172 -0.92 -4.32 2.25
CA ALA A 172 -1.30 -3.66 3.50
C ALA A 172 -1.61 -2.18 3.22
N ASP A 173 -2.89 -1.79 3.29
CA ASP A 173 -3.36 -0.44 2.99
C ASP A 173 -3.70 0.36 4.25
N GLU A 174 -2.82 1.31 4.61
CA GLU A 174 -2.96 2.22 5.77
C GLU A 174 -3.32 1.51 7.09
N ILE A 175 -2.70 0.35 7.32
CA ILE A 175 -3.13 -0.58 8.37
C ILE A 175 -2.86 -0.11 9.81
N THR A 176 -2.10 0.98 9.97
CA THR A 176 -1.73 1.59 11.26
C THR A 176 -2.52 2.85 11.58
N SER A 177 -3.35 3.34 10.65
CA SER A 177 -4.06 4.63 10.76
C SER A 177 -5.05 4.68 11.93
N MET A 178 -5.70 3.56 12.26
CA MET A 178 -6.67 3.45 13.35
C MET A 178 -6.08 2.92 14.67
N LEU A 179 -4.75 2.82 14.77
CA LEU A 179 -4.06 2.22 15.92
C LEU A 179 -3.37 3.29 16.79
N ASP A 180 -3.42 3.08 18.10
CA ASP A 180 -2.61 3.83 19.06
C ASP A 180 -1.12 3.51 18.91
N ALA A 181 -0.25 4.37 19.43
CA ALA A 181 1.19 4.27 19.24
C ALA A 181 1.78 2.92 19.73
N SER A 182 1.26 2.39 20.84
CA SER A 182 1.77 1.13 21.41
C SER A 182 1.37 -0.07 20.56
N THR A 183 0.17 -0.06 19.99
CA THR A 183 -0.35 -1.19 19.21
C THR A 183 0.11 -1.22 17.76
N ARG A 184 0.65 -0.10 17.23
CA ARG A 184 1.29 -0.07 15.92
C ARG A 184 2.52 -0.98 15.85
N VAL A 185 3.31 -1.04 16.92
CA VAL A 185 4.53 -1.85 16.97
C VAL A 185 4.20 -3.33 16.74
N ASP A 186 3.22 -3.87 17.49
CA ASP A 186 2.74 -5.26 17.33
C ASP A 186 2.34 -5.58 15.87
N VAL A 187 1.70 -4.62 15.20
CA VAL A 187 1.23 -4.78 13.81
C VAL A 187 2.40 -4.76 12.82
N LEU A 188 3.35 -3.85 13.01
CA LEU A 188 4.55 -3.79 12.18
C LEU A 188 5.42 -5.03 12.37
N GLU A 189 5.59 -5.52 13.60
CA GLU A 189 6.30 -6.79 13.88
C GLU A 189 5.61 -7.99 13.23
N ALA A 190 4.27 -8.03 13.23
CA ALA A 190 3.53 -9.08 12.53
C ALA A 190 3.77 -9.05 11.01
N LEU A 191 3.89 -7.87 10.39
CA LEU A 191 4.29 -7.75 8.98
C LEU A 191 5.71 -8.26 8.74
N LEU A 192 6.65 -7.92 9.62
CA LEU A 192 8.03 -8.42 9.53
C LEU A 192 8.08 -9.94 9.61
N SER A 193 7.25 -10.57 10.45
CA SER A 193 7.18 -12.04 10.51
C SER A 193 6.66 -12.68 9.20
N LEU A 194 5.81 -11.99 8.45
CA LEU A 194 5.37 -12.44 7.11
C LEU A 194 6.50 -12.30 6.08
N LYS A 195 7.27 -11.22 6.17
CA LYS A 195 8.48 -11.03 5.35
C LYS A 195 9.49 -12.15 5.59
N GLU A 196 9.74 -12.52 6.85
CA GLU A 196 10.69 -13.58 7.23
C GLU A 196 10.36 -14.95 6.64
N ILE A 197 9.06 -15.28 6.51
CA ILE A 197 8.62 -16.52 5.83
C ILE A 197 8.60 -16.39 4.29
N GLY A 198 9.04 -15.25 3.75
CA GLY A 198 9.24 -15.00 2.33
C GLY A 198 8.07 -14.32 1.62
N ALA A 199 7.10 -13.74 2.33
CA ALA A 199 6.03 -12.98 1.68
C ALA A 199 6.58 -11.67 1.07
N ALA A 200 6.15 -11.36 -0.14
CA ALA A 200 6.34 -10.05 -0.76
C ALA A 200 5.25 -9.09 -0.24
N ILE A 201 5.63 -7.95 0.33
CA ILE A 201 4.67 -7.05 0.98
C ILE A 201 4.66 -5.70 0.26
N MET A 202 3.49 -5.29 -0.22
CA MET A 202 3.25 -3.90 -0.57
C MET A 202 2.64 -3.18 0.63
N PHE A 203 3.42 -2.29 1.23
CA PHE A 203 3.00 -1.49 2.37
C PHE A 203 2.61 -0.09 1.90
N ILE A 204 1.31 0.18 1.85
CA ILE A 204 0.77 1.49 1.49
C ILE A 204 0.61 2.31 2.78
N THR A 205 1.28 3.45 2.83
CA THR A 205 1.20 4.37 3.96
C THR A 205 1.39 5.81 3.52
N HIS A 206 0.87 6.75 4.31
CA HIS A 206 1.24 8.17 4.22
C HIS A 206 2.27 8.56 5.29
N ASP A 207 2.58 7.68 6.25
CA ASP A 207 3.60 7.89 7.26
C ASP A 207 4.96 7.38 6.75
N LEU A 208 5.80 8.32 6.34
CA LEU A 208 7.14 8.07 5.83
C LEU A 208 8.08 7.49 6.90
N SER A 209 7.86 7.79 8.18
CA SER A 209 8.69 7.24 9.26
C SER A 209 8.46 5.74 9.41
N GLN A 210 7.20 5.30 9.29
CA GLN A 210 6.86 3.88 9.27
C GLN A 210 7.41 3.20 8.01
N ALA A 211 7.29 3.85 6.85
CA ALA A 211 7.85 3.33 5.60
C ALA A 211 9.37 3.08 5.73
N TYR A 212 10.10 4.04 6.28
CA TYR A 212 11.55 3.95 6.52
C TYR A 212 11.91 2.77 7.43
N TYR A 213 11.13 2.53 8.48
CA TYR A 213 11.47 1.54 9.50
C TYR A 213 11.32 0.08 9.01
N ILE A 214 10.32 -0.24 8.18
CA ILE A 214 10.03 -1.64 7.81
C ILE A 214 10.35 -2.02 6.36
N SER A 215 10.51 -1.05 5.47
CA SER A 215 10.54 -1.33 4.03
C SER A 215 11.96 -1.49 3.52
N ASP A 216 12.15 -2.31 2.49
CA ASP A 216 13.43 -2.44 1.78
C ASP A 216 13.52 -1.41 0.64
N LYS A 217 12.38 -1.18 -0.03
CA LYS A 217 12.23 -0.26 -1.15
C LYS A 217 11.11 0.73 -0.91
N ILE A 218 11.16 1.84 -1.64
CA ILE A 218 10.11 2.85 -1.67
C ILE A 218 9.76 3.24 -3.09
N VAL A 219 8.49 3.51 -3.30
CA VAL A 219 7.91 4.08 -4.51
C VAL A 219 7.07 5.28 -4.10
N VAL A 220 7.48 6.46 -4.57
CA VAL A 220 6.82 7.74 -4.28
C VAL A 220 5.85 8.06 -5.43
N LEU A 221 4.55 8.13 -5.11
CA LEU A 221 3.48 8.43 -6.05
C LEU A 221 3.03 9.88 -5.98
N TYR A 222 2.91 10.50 -7.16
CA TYR A 222 2.23 11.76 -7.34
C TYR A 222 1.25 11.70 -8.52
N ARG A 223 -0.03 12.02 -8.28
CA ARG A 223 -1.10 12.07 -9.31
C ARG A 223 -1.07 10.87 -10.27
N GLY A 224 -1.02 9.67 -9.70
CA GLY A 224 -1.06 8.41 -10.43
C GLY A 224 0.26 7.98 -11.08
N SER A 225 1.35 8.73 -10.94
CA SER A 225 2.66 8.38 -11.52
C SER A 225 3.69 8.17 -10.42
N ILE A 226 4.64 7.28 -10.67
CA ILE A 226 5.84 7.20 -9.85
C ILE A 226 6.71 8.41 -10.21
N VAL A 227 7.15 9.15 -9.19
CA VAL A 227 8.09 10.28 -9.39
C VAL A 227 9.51 9.94 -8.96
N GLU A 228 9.64 9.02 -8.01
CA GLU A 228 10.91 8.55 -7.47
C GLU A 228 10.72 7.16 -6.87
N MET A 229 11.69 6.28 -7.08
CA MET A 229 11.69 4.93 -6.49
C MET A 229 13.11 4.40 -6.31
N GLY A 230 13.29 3.50 -5.36
CA GLY A 230 14.57 2.86 -5.13
C GLY A 230 14.66 2.18 -3.77
N SER A 231 15.88 1.87 -3.33
CA SER A 231 16.09 1.42 -1.95
C SER A 231 15.66 2.52 -0.98
N ILE A 232 15.08 2.10 0.15
CA ILE A 232 14.55 3.03 1.15
C ILE A 232 15.65 3.99 1.66
N GLU A 233 16.86 3.48 1.87
CA GLU A 233 17.99 4.23 2.41
C GLU A 233 18.46 5.33 1.46
N LYS A 234 18.53 5.02 0.15
CA LYS A 234 18.99 5.95 -0.89
C LYS A 234 18.01 7.10 -1.09
N VAL A 235 16.73 6.77 -1.24
CA VAL A 235 15.68 7.78 -1.44
C VAL A 235 15.53 8.68 -0.20
N PHE A 236 15.68 8.14 1.02
CA PHE A 236 15.60 8.95 2.24
C PHE A 236 16.84 9.83 2.47
N SER A 237 18.04 9.31 2.21
CA SER A 237 19.29 10.04 2.45
C SER A 237 19.59 11.08 1.38
N ASN A 238 19.18 10.82 0.14
CA ASN A 238 19.50 11.67 -1.01
C ASN A 238 18.30 11.79 -1.97
N PRO A 239 17.15 12.30 -1.50
CA PRO A 239 15.96 12.48 -2.32
C PRO A 239 16.26 13.44 -3.48
N ARG A 240 15.96 13.03 -4.70
CA ARG A 240 16.26 13.79 -5.92
C ARG A 240 15.05 14.55 -6.46
N HIS A 241 13.85 13.99 -6.38
CA HIS A 241 12.67 14.67 -6.89
C HIS A 241 12.21 15.75 -5.90
N PRO A 242 11.91 17.00 -6.35
CA PRO A 242 11.48 18.08 -5.45
C PRO A 242 10.24 17.73 -4.59
N TYR A 243 9.32 16.93 -5.13
CA TYR A 243 8.19 16.38 -4.36
C TYR A 243 8.63 15.47 -3.21
N THR A 244 9.59 14.58 -3.43
CA THR A 244 10.10 13.68 -2.39
C THR A 244 10.85 14.46 -1.32
N GLN A 245 11.63 15.47 -1.71
CA GLN A 245 12.27 16.41 -0.77
C GLN A 245 11.22 17.10 0.11
N MET A 246 10.19 17.70 -0.50
CA MET A 246 9.08 18.33 0.22
C MET A 246 8.38 17.37 1.20
N LEU A 247 8.14 16.11 0.78
CA LEU A 247 7.54 15.08 1.61
C LEU A 247 8.40 14.75 2.84
N LEU A 248 9.71 14.58 2.66
CA LEU A 248 10.65 14.26 3.75
C LEU A 248 10.87 15.45 4.69
N ASP A 249 10.94 16.67 4.16
CA ASP A 249 11.06 17.89 4.96
C ASP A 249 9.83 18.14 5.83
N SER A 250 8.68 17.57 5.46
CA SER A 250 7.45 17.62 6.24
C SER A 250 7.46 16.70 7.47
N ILE A 251 8.46 15.81 7.61
CA ILE A 251 8.59 14.91 8.76
C ILE A 251 9.17 15.70 9.94
N PRO A 252 8.48 15.76 11.10
CA PRO A 252 9.00 16.43 12.28
C PRO A 252 10.31 15.78 12.75
N GLN A 253 11.36 16.59 12.95
CA GLN A 253 12.63 16.16 13.53
C GLN A 253 12.65 16.53 15.02
N LEU A 254 12.86 15.54 15.90
CA LEU A 254 12.80 15.74 17.36
C LEU A 254 13.86 16.70 17.90
N ASP A 255 14.96 16.87 17.17
CA ASP A 255 16.11 17.72 17.51
C ASP A 255 16.06 19.11 16.87
N ARG A 256 15.08 19.39 15.99
CA ARG A 256 14.89 20.70 15.37
C ARG A 256 13.55 21.32 15.76
N LYS A 257 13.60 22.54 16.29
CA LYS A 257 12.40 23.37 16.42
C LYS A 257 11.96 23.76 15.01
N TRP A 258 10.69 23.49 14.65
CA TRP A 258 10.12 23.97 13.39
C TRP A 258 10.23 25.49 13.32
N GLU A 259 11.01 25.99 12.36
CA GLU A 259 11.03 27.39 12.00
C GLU A 259 9.76 27.66 11.18
N THR A 260 8.88 28.54 11.68
CA THR A 260 7.57 28.86 11.10
C THR A 260 7.63 29.51 9.72
N ASP A 261 8.83 29.89 9.25
CA ASP A 261 8.98 30.87 8.17
C ASP A 261 9.35 30.23 6.81
N LYS A 262 9.29 28.89 6.68
CA LYS A 262 9.76 28.19 5.46
C LYS A 262 8.68 27.49 4.62
N PHE A 263 7.43 27.48 5.07
CA PHE A 263 6.35 26.79 4.34
C PHE A 263 5.16 27.71 4.11
N ASP A 264 5.28 28.60 3.13
CA ASP A 264 4.09 29.05 2.40
C ASP A 264 3.61 27.87 1.55
N ILE A 265 2.83 26.98 2.16
CA ILE A 265 1.96 26.09 1.37
C ILE A 265 0.88 27.03 0.83
N GLU A 266 1.18 27.72 -0.28
CA GLU A 266 0.14 28.40 -1.04
C GLU A 266 -0.97 27.38 -1.30
N ASP A 267 -2.17 27.71 -0.86
CA ASP A 267 -3.37 26.92 -1.02
C ASP A 267 -3.68 26.78 -2.53
N SER A 268 -3.04 25.79 -3.14
CA SER A 268 -3.15 25.44 -4.56
C SER A 268 -4.56 24.99 -4.96
N SER A 269 -5.52 24.97 -4.04
CA SER A 269 -6.95 24.85 -4.36
C SER A 269 -7.47 25.98 -5.27
N LYS A 270 -6.71 27.08 -5.42
CA LYS A 270 -7.07 28.21 -6.30
C LYS A 270 -6.48 28.20 -7.71
N ASN A 271 -5.52 27.33 -8.01
CA ASN A 271 -4.98 27.18 -9.36
C ASN A 271 -5.24 25.76 -9.87
N GLN A 272 -6.51 25.48 -10.21
CA GLN A 272 -6.86 24.43 -11.17
C GLN A 272 -6.41 24.84 -12.58
N THR A 273 -5.17 25.31 -12.72
CA THR A 273 -4.56 25.54 -14.02
C THR A 273 -4.36 24.16 -14.61
N ILE A 274 -5.27 23.85 -15.52
CA ILE A 274 -5.25 22.73 -16.45
C ILE A 274 -3.80 22.34 -16.72
N TRP A 275 -3.41 21.18 -16.18
CA TRP A 275 -2.21 20.46 -16.57
C TRP A 275 -2.11 20.54 -18.08
N LYS A 276 -1.08 21.21 -18.61
CA LYS A 276 -0.80 21.03 -20.02
C LYS A 276 -0.36 19.57 -20.15
N GLU A 277 -1.17 18.79 -20.87
CA GLU A 277 -0.79 17.44 -21.29
C GLU A 277 0.65 17.49 -21.82
N GLY A 278 1.49 16.56 -21.37
CA GLY A 278 2.90 16.50 -21.75
C GLY A 278 3.89 17.21 -20.82
N PHE A 279 3.47 17.85 -19.72
CA PHE A 279 4.39 18.35 -18.68
C PHE A 279 4.50 17.41 -17.47
N CYS A 280 5.54 17.60 -16.66
CA CYS A 280 5.69 16.94 -15.36
C CYS A 280 4.44 17.14 -14.51
N LYS A 281 3.95 16.06 -13.90
CA LYS A 281 2.76 16.10 -13.05
C LYS A 281 2.93 16.87 -11.76
N TYR A 282 4.12 17.36 -11.40
CA TYR A 282 4.35 18.22 -10.25
C TYR A 282 4.77 19.66 -10.63
N VAL A 283 4.69 20.01 -11.92
CA VAL A 283 5.21 21.30 -12.44
C VAL A 283 4.56 22.54 -11.82
N ASP A 284 3.30 22.44 -11.40
CA ASP A 284 2.53 23.53 -10.78
C ASP A 284 2.98 23.88 -9.36
N ARG A 285 3.56 22.91 -8.64
CA ARG A 285 4.02 23.02 -7.24
C ARG A 285 5.54 22.94 -7.10
N CYS A 286 6.25 22.66 -8.18
CA CYS A 286 7.69 22.45 -8.15
C CYS A 286 8.44 23.80 -8.08
N PRO A 287 9.30 24.02 -7.06
CA PRO A 287 10.01 25.29 -6.88
C PRO A 287 11.06 25.58 -7.96
N ILE A 288 11.46 24.56 -8.72
CA ILE A 288 12.46 24.65 -9.80
C ILE A 288 11.84 24.41 -11.18
N ALA A 289 10.52 24.52 -11.29
CA ALA A 289 9.80 24.31 -12.55
C ALA A 289 10.18 25.36 -13.62
N ASP A 290 10.33 24.89 -14.85
CA ASP A 290 10.39 25.76 -16.02
C ASP A 290 9.81 25.06 -17.28
N THR A 291 10.02 25.67 -18.45
CA THR A 291 9.51 25.20 -19.74
C THR A 291 10.12 23.88 -20.21
N THR A 292 11.20 23.39 -19.60
CA THR A 292 11.87 22.12 -19.95
C THR A 292 11.28 20.91 -19.24
N CYS A 293 10.37 21.11 -18.28
CA CYS A 293 9.71 20.06 -17.50
C CYS A 293 8.68 19.24 -18.30
N ILE A 294 9.09 18.67 -19.43
CA ILE A 294 8.24 17.96 -20.40
C ILE A 294 8.35 16.45 -20.14
N ASN A 295 7.20 15.82 -19.86
CA ASN A 295 6.97 14.38 -19.68
C ASN A 295 8.19 13.58 -19.18
N PRO A 296 8.70 13.88 -17.97
CA PRO A 296 9.91 13.23 -17.49
C PRO A 296 9.68 11.73 -17.31
N THR A 297 10.57 10.92 -17.87
CA THR A 297 10.60 9.47 -17.66
C THR A 297 11.56 9.10 -16.55
N HIS A 298 11.39 7.93 -15.95
CA HIS A 298 12.32 7.39 -14.96
C HIS A 298 13.74 7.28 -15.54
N LYS A 299 14.69 7.98 -14.92
CA LYS A 299 16.13 7.86 -15.20
C LYS A 299 16.82 7.24 -14.00
N LEU A 300 17.76 6.34 -14.25
CA LEU A 300 18.64 5.81 -13.21
C LEU A 300 19.61 6.91 -12.78
N VAL A 301 19.56 7.30 -11.50
CA VAL A 301 20.44 8.34 -10.94
C VAL A 301 21.60 7.75 -10.15
N GLU A 302 21.39 6.59 -9.55
CA GLU A 302 22.37 5.72 -8.92
C GLU A 302 21.80 4.28 -8.90
N GLU A 303 22.60 3.29 -8.53
CA GLU A 303 22.15 1.90 -8.49
C GLU A 303 20.85 1.74 -7.68
N ASP A 304 19.83 1.08 -8.24
CA ASP A 304 18.52 0.90 -7.62
C ASP A 304 17.86 2.21 -7.13
N HIS A 305 18.04 3.30 -7.88
CA HIS A 305 17.40 4.59 -7.61
C HIS A 305 17.04 5.26 -8.94
N TYR A 306 15.73 5.44 -9.15
CA TYR A 306 15.14 5.97 -10.36
C TYR A 306 14.29 7.19 -10.05
N VAL A 307 14.41 8.21 -10.90
CA VAL A 307 13.72 9.49 -10.70
C VAL A 307 13.13 9.97 -12.01
N ALA A 308 11.86 10.38 -11.98
CA ALA A 308 11.17 10.99 -13.11
C ALA A 308 11.21 12.52 -12.98
N CYS A 309 12.37 13.12 -13.25
CA CYS A 309 12.54 14.57 -13.23
C CYS A 309 13.37 15.06 -14.42
N ALA A 310 12.95 16.19 -15.01
CA ALA A 310 13.67 16.81 -16.14
C ALA A 310 14.92 17.59 -15.71
N LYS A 311 15.06 17.86 -14.40
CA LYS A 311 16.10 18.72 -13.80
C LYS A 311 17.24 17.96 -13.12
N LEU A 312 17.35 16.66 -13.39
CA LEU A 312 18.44 15.79 -12.91
C LEU A 312 19.74 16.07 -13.66
#